data_AF-A0A5K1B6M6-F1
#
_entry.id   AF-A0A5K1B6M6-F1
#
_cell.length_a   1.000
_cell.length_b   1.000
_cell.length_c   1.000
_cell.angle_alpha   90.00
_cell.angle_beta   90.00
_cell.angle_gamma   90.00
#
_symmetry.space_group_name_H-M   'P 1'
#
loop_
_entity.id
_entity.type
_entity.pdbx_description
1 polymer ?
#
loop_
_entity_poly.entity_id
_entity_poly.type
_entity_poly.pdbx_seq_one_letter_code
_entity_poly.pdbx_strand_id
1 'polypeptide(L)' 'GVTIICSKRGGCFSNGHYTWLHSVSSNPDAILFKFVPITSLLSGIPGSGYLSHAINLYLR' A
#
# COMPACT_ATOMS: atom_id res chain seq x y z
N GLY A 1 -26.98 -13.64 1.49
CA GLY A 1 -26.24 -14.07 0.28
C GLY A 1 -24.78 -13.74 0.47
N VAL A 2 -23.87 -14.45 -0.20
CA VAL A 2 -22.43 -14.19 -0.17
C VAL A 2 -22.02 -13.45 -1.45
N THR A 3 -21.23 -12.39 -1.31
CA THR A 3 -20.65 -11.65 -2.43
C THR A 3 -19.14 -11.92 -2.47
N ILE A 4 -18.64 -12.36 -3.62
CA ILE A 4 -17.21 -12.56 -3.85
C ILE A 4 -16.67 -11.40 -4.67
N ILE A 5 -15.62 -10.75 -4.18
CA ILE A 5 -14.91 -9.66 -4.87
C ILE A 5 -13.50 -10.15 -5.16
N CYS A 6 -13.13 -10.16 -6.44
CA CYS A 6 -11.79 -10.51 -6.89
C CYS A 6 -11.01 -9.23 -7.23
N SER A 7 -9.80 -9.09 -6.69
CA SER A 7 -8.89 -7.97 -6.98
C SER A 7 -7.55 -8.49 -7.49
N LYS A 8 -6.93 -7.74 -8.40
CA LYS A 8 -5.62 -8.03 -9.00
C LYS A 8 -4.64 -6.91 -8.62
N ARG A 9 -3.37 -7.24 -8.36
CA ARG A 9 -2.31 -6.28 -8.03
C ARG A 9 -1.13 -6.43 -8.98
N GLY A 10 -0.63 -5.32 -9.52
CA GLY A 10 0.33 -5.35 -10.63
C GLY A 10 -0.27 -5.89 -11.92
N GLY A 11 0.56 -6.05 -12.94
CA GLY A 11 0.15 -6.36 -14.29
C GLY A 11 -0.62 -5.22 -14.97
N CYS A 12 -0.97 -5.41 -16.24
CA CYS A 12 -1.82 -4.52 -16.99
C CYS A 12 -3.31 -4.89 -16.81
N PHE A 13 -4.18 -3.88 -16.84
CA PHE A 13 -5.62 -4.10 -16.91
C PHE A 13 -5.96 -4.93 -18.16
N SER A 14 -6.54 -6.09 -17.96
CA SER A 14 -6.83 -7.04 -19.04
C SER A 14 -8.03 -7.92 -18.70
N ASN A 15 -8.74 -8.34 -19.75
CA ASN A 15 -9.84 -9.28 -19.64
C ASN A 15 -9.31 -10.70 -19.45
N GLY A 16 -9.61 -11.30 -18.29
CA GLY A 16 -9.23 -12.67 -17.94
C GLY A 16 -8.00 -12.77 -17.03
N HIS A 17 -7.88 -13.90 -16.34
CA HIS A 17 -6.75 -14.15 -15.43
C HIS A 17 -5.45 -14.45 -16.19
N TYR A 18 -5.52 -15.26 -17.25
CA TYR A 18 -4.34 -15.71 -18.00
C TYR A 18 -3.60 -14.56 -18.68
N THR A 19 -4.33 -13.67 -19.37
CA THR A 19 -3.78 -12.48 -20.03
C THR A 19 -3.16 -11.52 -19.04
N TRP A 20 -3.81 -11.31 -17.89
CA TRP A 20 -3.26 -10.52 -16.80
C TRP A 20 -1.97 -11.13 -16.23
N LEU A 21 -1.97 -12.44 -15.95
CA LEU A 21 -0.82 -13.13 -15.37
C LEU A 21 0.45 -12.97 -16.22
N HIS A 22 0.31 -13.05 -17.55
CA HIS A 22 1.42 -12.83 -18.48
C HIS A 22 1.99 -11.41 -18.43
N SER A 23 1.19 -10.42 -18.02
CA SER A 23 1.63 -9.02 -17.89
C SER A 23 2.29 -8.70 -16.53
N VAL A 24 2.17 -9.58 -15.54
CA VAL A 24 2.67 -9.32 -14.17
C VAL A 24 4.19 -9.10 -14.17
N SER A 25 4.93 -9.90 -14.94
CA SER A 25 6.40 -9.80 -14.97
C SER A 25 6.89 -8.51 -15.64
N SER A 26 6.14 -7.96 -16.60
CA SER A 26 6.52 -6.72 -17.30
C SER A 26 6.06 -5.47 -16.56
N ASN A 27 5.01 -5.58 -15.75
CA ASN A 27 4.45 -4.49 -14.94
C ASN A 27 4.27 -4.95 -13.49
N PRO A 28 5.35 -5.29 -12.76
CA PRO A 28 5.24 -5.79 -11.41
C PRO A 28 4.77 -4.70 -10.44
N ASP A 29 4.12 -5.11 -9.36
CA ASP A 29 3.77 -4.24 -8.24
C ASP A 29 4.13 -4.94 -6.94
N ALA A 30 4.40 -4.15 -5.89
CA ALA A 30 4.82 -4.68 -4.62
C ALA A 30 3.63 -5.30 -3.87
N ILE A 31 3.74 -6.59 -3.60
CA ILE A 31 2.69 -7.38 -2.94
C ILE A 31 2.89 -7.49 -1.42
N LEU A 32 4.13 -7.31 -0.95
CA LEU A 32 4.50 -7.41 0.45
C LEU A 32 5.40 -6.23 0.83
N PHE A 33 5.08 -5.59 1.95
CA PHE A 33 5.79 -4.43 2.45
C PHE A 33 6.13 -4.59 3.92
N LYS A 34 7.24 -3.95 4.33
CA LYS A 34 7.56 -3.66 5.73
C LYS A 34 7.70 -2.16 5.86
N PHE A 35 7.04 -1.57 6.84
CA PHE A 35 7.02 -0.14 7.05
C PHE A 35 7.71 0.25 8.35
N VAL A 36 8.25 1.45 8.37
CA VAL A 36 8.66 2.16 9.59
C VAL A 36 7.74 3.37 9.78
N PRO A 37 7.53 3.86 11.02
CA PRO A 37 6.73 5.06 11.23
C PRO A 37 7.34 6.23 10.47
N ILE A 38 6.53 7.01 9.75
CA ILE A 38 7.01 8.19 9.01
C ILE A 38 7.71 9.21 9.93
N THR A 39 7.33 9.24 11.21
CA THR A 39 7.95 10.07 12.25
C THR A 39 9.42 9.72 12.51
N SER A 40 9.87 8.49 12.21
CA SER A 40 11.28 8.11 12.31
C SER A 40 12.18 8.92 11.36
N LEU A 41 11.63 9.38 10.23
CA LEU A 41 12.32 10.24 9.27
C LEU A 41 12.43 11.70 9.75
N LEU A 42 11.75 12.08 10.83
CA LEU A 42 11.68 13.44 11.35
C LEU A 42 12.46 13.63 12.66
N SER A 43 13.31 12.66 13.03
CA SER A 43 14.15 12.76 14.22
C SER A 43 15.01 14.03 14.19
N GLY A 44 15.02 14.79 15.29
CA GLY A 44 15.76 16.05 15.40
C GLY A 44 15.08 17.28 14.78
N ILE A 45 13.91 17.13 14.13
CA ILE A 45 13.14 18.26 13.59
C ILE A 45 12.24 18.83 14.68
N PRO A 46 12.35 20.14 15.01
CA PRO A 46 11.44 20.80 15.94
C PRO A 46 9.97 20.65 15.50
N GLY A 47 9.08 20.33 16.43
CA GLY A 47 7.65 20.16 16.14
C GLY A 47 7.25 18.80 15.54
N SER A 48 8.17 17.84 15.38
CA SER A 48 7.86 16.46 14.93
C SER A 48 6.83 15.72 15.80
N GLY A 49 6.67 16.15 17.06
CA GLY A 49 5.61 15.69 17.95
C GLY A 49 4.19 15.95 17.45
N TYR A 50 3.96 17.01 16.65
CA TYR A 50 2.63 17.31 16.09
C TYR A 50 2.16 16.25 15.10
N LEU A 51 3.06 15.75 14.24
CA LEU A 51 2.72 14.67 13.32
C LEU A 51 2.41 13.38 14.08
N SER A 52 3.21 13.06 15.10
CA SER A 52 2.95 11.90 15.96
C SER A 52 1.57 12.00 16.63
N HIS A 53 1.19 13.20 17.09
CA HIS A 53 -0.12 13.46 17.67
C HIS A 53 -1.25 13.33 16.66
N ALA A 54 -1.11 13.90 15.46
CA ALA A 54 -2.09 13.81 14.38
C ALA A 54 -2.33 12.35 13.94
N ILE A 55 -1.27 11.55 13.80
CA ILE A 55 -1.37 10.11 13.49
C ILE A 55 -2.13 9.38 14.59
N ASN A 56 -1.83 9.66 15.87
CA ASN A 56 -2.54 9.06 17.01
C ASN A 56 -4.02 9.43 17.06
N LEU A 57 -4.39 10.62 16.60
CA LEU A 57 -5.80 11.02 16.47
C LEU A 57 -6.49 10.29 15.31
N TYR A 58 -5.81 10.07 14.19
CA TYR A 58 -6.38 9.36 13.04
C TYR A 58 -6.61 7.86 13.30
N LEU A 59 -5.69 7.22 14.04
CA LEU A 59 -5.75 5.78 14.33
C LEU A 59 -6.66 5.42 15.50
N ARG A 60 -7.15 6.41 16.26
CA ARG A 60 -8.10 6.21 17.35
C ARG A 60 -9.51 6.09 16.82
#